data_AF-A0A8W8N6U0-F1
#
_entry.id   AF-A0A8W8N6U0-F1
#
_cell.length_a   1.000
_cell.length_b   1.000
_cell.length_c   1.000
_cell.angle_alpha   90.00
_cell.angle_beta   90.00
_cell.angle_gamma   90.00
#
_symmetry.space_group_name_H-M   'P 1'
#
loop_
_entity.id
_entity.type
_entity.pdbx_description
1 polymer ?
#
loop_
_entity_poly.entity_id
_entity_poly.type
_entity_poly.pdbx_seq_one_letter_code
_entity_poly.pdbx_strand_id
1 'polypeptide(L)' 'RFGIICMEDLIHEIYTVGPNFKYAANFLWPFKLNTPNGGWRRKYNHFNDGGDFGLREDSINPLLRRMV' A
#
# COMPACT_ATOMS: atom_id res chain seq x y z
N ARG A 1 0.43 19.03 18.00
CA ARG A 1 1.74 18.67 17.38
C ARG A 1 1.44 18.05 16.01
N PHE A 2 2.19 18.40 14.96
CA PHE A 2 2.02 17.98 13.54
C PHE A 2 0.70 18.31 12.81
N GLY A 3 -0.39 18.63 13.50
CA GLY A 3 -1.65 19.07 12.88
C GLY A 3 -2.53 17.93 12.34
N ILE A 4 -2.17 16.67 12.61
CA ILE A 4 -2.95 15.48 12.27
C ILE A 4 -3.85 15.17 13.46
N ILE A 5 -5.16 15.44 13.35
CA ILE A 5 -6.13 15.28 14.44
C ILE A 5 -7.20 14.22 14.15
N CYS A 6 -7.40 13.85 12.89
CA CYS A 6 -8.31 12.79 12.49
C CYS A 6 -7.69 11.80 11.49
N MET A 7 -8.46 10.79 11.10
CA MET A 7 -8.02 9.78 10.14
C MET A 7 -7.86 10.36 8.74
N GLU A 8 -8.71 11.32 8.36
CA GLU A 8 -8.65 12.01 7.07
C GLU A 8 -7.34 12.78 6.91
N ASP A 9 -6.87 13.46 7.98
CA ASP A 9 -5.57 14.13 7.97
C ASP A 9 -4.42 13.13 7.76
N LEU A 10 -4.49 11.96 8.40
CA LEU A 10 -3.48 10.91 8.26
C LEU A 10 -3.43 10.36 6.82
N ILE A 11 -4.61 10.09 6.25
CA ILE A 11 -4.74 9.65 4.86
C ILE A 11 -4.21 10.72 3.92
N HIS A 12 -4.60 11.98 4.12
CA HIS A 12 -4.16 13.11 3.31
C HIS A 12 -2.64 13.26 3.35
N GLU A 13 -2.05 13.30 4.55
CA GLU A 13 -0.61 13.46 4.76
C GLU A 13 0.22 12.36 4.07
N ILE A 14 -0.27 11.11 4.10
CA ILE A 14 0.41 9.98 3.43
C ILE A 14 0.22 10.04 1.92
N TYR A 15 -1.00 10.29 1.45
CA TYR A 15 -1.33 10.26 0.02
C TYR A 15 -0.68 11.41 -0.77
N THR A 16 -0.62 12.62 -0.19
CA THR A 16 -0.01 13.79 -0.84
C THR A 16 1.47 13.96 -0.52
N VAL A 17 2.03 13.10 0.35
CA VAL A 17 3.42 13.19 0.84
C VAL A 17 3.68 14.53 1.52
N GLY A 18 2.91 14.80 2.58
CA GLY A 18 3.00 16.04 3.35
C GLY A 18 4.31 16.21 4.16
N PRO A 19 4.50 17.38 4.80
CA PRO A 19 5.74 17.73 5.50
C PRO A 19 6.11 16.79 6.66
N ASN A 20 5.15 16.06 7.21
CA ASN A 20 5.29 15.12 8.31
C ASN A 20 5.07 13.66 7.87
N PHE A 21 5.18 13.35 6.56
CA PHE A 21 4.99 12.00 6.00
C PHE A 21 5.68 10.90 6.82
N LYS A 22 6.94 11.10 7.20
CA LYS A 22 7.71 10.11 7.98
C LYS A 22 7.04 9.79 9.32
N TYR A 23 6.47 10.79 9.99
CA TYR A 23 5.77 10.59 11.26
C TYR A 23 4.41 9.94 11.05
N ALA A 24 3.66 10.37 10.03
CA ALA A 24 2.38 9.78 9.66
C ALA A 24 2.50 8.30 9.27
N ALA A 25 3.48 7.96 8.41
CA ALA A 25 3.72 6.59 7.97
C ALA A 25 4.18 5.68 9.11
N ASN A 26 5.09 6.16 9.98
CA ASN A 26 5.58 5.38 11.12
C ASN A 26 4.57 5.26 12.27
N PHE A 27 3.57 6.13 12.32
CA PHE A 27 2.47 6.01 13.29
C PHE A 27 1.62 4.77 13.03
N LEU A 28 1.47 4.37 11.76
CA LEU A 28 0.75 3.16 11.38
C LEU A 28 1.59 1.90 11.64
N TRP A 29 0.95 0.89 12.21
CA TRP A 29 1.55 -0.44 12.26
C TRP A 29 1.60 -1.06 10.85
N PRO A 30 2.65 -1.82 10.49
CA PRO A 30 2.68 -2.53 9.20
C PRO A 30 1.41 -3.36 8.97
N PHE A 31 0.69 -3.07 7.88
CA PHE A 31 -0.59 -3.71 7.61
C PHE A 31 -0.42 -5.23 7.44
N LYS A 32 -1.20 -6.00 8.21
CA LYS A 32 -1.35 -7.43 8.02
C LYS A 32 -2.43 -7.67 6.98
N LEU A 33 -2.05 -8.16 5.81
CA LEU A 33 -2.95 -8.41 4.69
C LEU A 33 -3.25 -9.90 4.53
N ASN A 34 -4.40 -10.24 3.95
CA ASN A 34 -4.77 -11.61 3.62
C ASN A 34 -4.07 -12.10 2.34
N THR A 35 -4.10 -13.40 2.09
CA THR A 35 -3.74 -13.94 0.77
C THR A 35 -4.76 -13.43 -0.27
N PRO A 36 -4.33 -12.95 -1.45
CA PRO A 36 -5.26 -12.40 -2.44
C PRO A 36 -6.30 -13.44 -2.85
N ASN A 37 -7.57 -13.03 -2.87
CA ASN A 37 -8.65 -13.83 -3.46
C ASN A 37 -8.31 -14.23 -4.90
N GLY A 38 -8.46 -15.52 -5.23
CA GLY A 38 -8.04 -16.10 -6.52
C GLY A 38 -6.54 -16.46 -6.60
N GLY A 39 -5.77 -16.20 -5.54
CA GLY A 39 -4.36 -16.59 -5.44
C GLY A 39 -3.39 -15.70 -6.23
N TRP A 40 -2.15 -16.20 -6.31
CA TRP A 40 -1.05 -15.59 -7.04
C TRP A 40 -0.90 -16.27 -8.40
N ARG A 41 -0.54 -15.51 -9.43
CA ARG A 41 -0.21 -16.04 -10.76
C ARG A 41 1.12 -16.78 -10.73
N ARG A 42 2.23 -16.08 -10.44
CA ARG A 42 3.60 -16.63 -10.29
C ARG A 42 4.47 -15.71 -9.43
N LYS A 43 4.69 -16.10 -8.17
CA LYS A 43 5.43 -15.29 -7.17
C LYS A 43 6.91 -15.00 -7.51
N TYR A 44 7.53 -15.87 -8.29
CA TYR A 44 8.98 -15.87 -8.55
C TYR A 44 9.38 -15.18 -9.86
N ASN A 45 8.42 -14.65 -10.63
CA ASN A 45 8.67 -13.87 -11.86
C ASN A 45 8.31 -12.40 -11.65
N HIS A 46 8.99 -11.51 -12.39
CA HIS A 46 8.68 -10.08 -12.37
C HIS A 46 7.30 -9.83 -12.99
N PHE A 47 6.57 -8.81 -12.52
CA PHE A 47 5.22 -8.49 -13.01
C PHE A 47 5.18 -8.27 -14.52
N ASN A 48 6.17 -7.57 -15.08
CA ASN A 48 6.30 -7.33 -16.53
C ASN A 48 6.47 -8.64 -17.34
N ASP A 49 7.03 -9.69 -16.73
CA ASP A 49 7.19 -11.02 -17.35
C ASP A 49 6.01 -11.96 -17.06
N GLY A 50 4.89 -11.40 -16.58
CA GLY A 50 3.69 -12.15 -16.21
C GLY A 50 3.75 -12.82 -14.84
N GLY A 51 4.63 -12.37 -13.95
CA GLY A 51 4.67 -12.79 -12.54
C GLY A 51 3.99 -11.84 -11.57
N ASP A 52 4.42 -11.86 -10.31
CA ASP A 52 3.78 -11.14 -9.20
C ASP A 52 4.72 -10.30 -8.33
N PHE A 53 6.05 -10.37 -8.48
CA PHE A 53 6.94 -9.47 -7.74
C PHE A 53 7.33 -8.25 -8.60
N GLY A 54 7.74 -7.16 -7.96
CA GLY A 54 8.19 -5.93 -8.62
C GLY A 54 7.12 -4.83 -8.70
N LEU A 55 7.46 -3.76 -9.41
CA LEU A 55 6.59 -2.60 -9.62
C LEU A 55 5.42 -2.96 -10.55
N ARG A 56 4.20 -2.59 -10.14
CA ARG A 56 2.97 -2.80 -10.92
C ARG A 56 2.28 -1.52 -11.33
N GLU A 57 2.89 -0.37 -11.03
CA GLU A 57 2.27 0.95 -11.19
C GLU A 57 0.86 0.97 -10.58
N ASP A 58 -0.15 1.45 -11.30
CA ASP A 58 -1.53 1.52 -10.84
C ASP A 58 -2.18 0.14 -10.63
N SER A 59 -1.61 -0.93 -11.19
CA SER A 59 -2.11 -2.30 -11.06
C SER A 59 -1.86 -2.92 -9.67
N ILE A 60 -1.22 -2.18 -8.75
CA ILE A 60 -1.16 -2.57 -7.33
C ILE A 60 -2.53 -2.47 -6.65
N ASN A 61 -3.38 -1.52 -7.07
CA ASN A 61 -4.68 -1.27 -6.43
C ASN A 61 -5.66 -2.45 -6.60
N PRO A 62 -5.83 -3.06 -7.79
CA PRO A 62 -6.60 -4.30 -7.93
C PRO A 62 -6.04 -5.49 -7.13
N LEU A 63 -4.73 -5.56 -6.89
CA LEU A 63 -4.16 -6.59 -6.02
C LEU A 63 -4.55 -6.34 -4.56
N LEU A 64 -4.37 -5.12 -4.06
CA LEU A 64 -4.71 -4.77 -2.67
C LEU A 64 -6.20 -4.99 -2.35
N ARG A 65 -7.10 -4.67 -3.29
CA ARG A 65 -8.55 -4.93 -3.13
C ARG A 65 -8.91 -6.42 -2.94
N ARG A 66 -8.01 -7.35 -3.28
CA ARG A 66 -8.20 -8.78 -3.06
C ARG A 66 -7.61 -9.28 -1.74
N MET A 67 -6.88 -8.42 -1.02
CA MET A 67 -6.11 -8.76 0.19
C MET A 67 -6.58 -8.02 1.45
N VAL A 68 -7.26 -6.88 1.28
CA VAL A 68 -8.02 -6.18 2.34
C VAL A 68 -9.35 -6.87 2.52
#